data_AF-A0AB39VF29-F1
#
_entry.id   AF-A0AB39VF29-F1
#
_cell.length_a   1.000
_cell.length_b   1.000
_cell.length_c   1.000
_cell.angle_alpha   90.00
_cell.angle_beta   90.00
_cell.angle_gamma   90.00
#
_symmetry.space_group_name_H-M   'P 1'
#
loop_
_entity.id
_entity.type
_entity.pdbx_description
1 polymer ?
#
loop_
_entity_poly.entity_id
_entity_poly.type
_entity_poly.pdbx_seq_one_letter_code
_entity_poly.pdbx_strand_id
1 'polypeptide(L)'
;MRISDLLIKDRINLDIKSSDKPSVIRELARLHEKTGVLNDYDGYVKALEAREEQSSTGIGEGIAIPHAKTEFVKEPALAMGRKMSGIDYDSLDGEPATLFFMIAAPDGANNTHIETLARLSQLLLDDDFKEALEKAPTADAVLDIINKTEAEKFPDEAKKEEVKKAQASVANSSSSDDEPYIIAATACPTGIAHTYMAAAALKKAAEEMGVKIKVETNGADGRKDVLTSDDIKKAKGVILAINRNIEVDRFDGKPLIQVEAKEGINNAKALIQQVLDGKAPIFHASGSSEASSGEEASSEKKGLYKHLLSGVSYMLPLVISGGILIALAFLVDTLTCKCRI
;
A
#
# COMPACT_ATOMS: atom_id res chain seq x y z
N MET A 1 17.58 3.30 -1.45
CA MET A 1 17.87 2.66 -2.75
C MET A 1 17.07 3.39 -3.80
N ARG A 2 17.70 3.79 -4.90
CA ARG A 2 17.02 4.46 -6.01
C ARG A 2 16.28 3.45 -6.87
N ILE A 3 15.20 3.88 -7.51
CA ILE A 3 14.52 3.06 -8.52
C ILE A 3 15.47 2.74 -9.67
N SER A 4 16.35 3.66 -10.03
CA SER A 4 17.38 3.47 -11.06
C SER A 4 18.49 2.49 -10.68
N ASP A 5 18.64 2.15 -9.39
CA ASP A 5 19.54 1.06 -8.97
C ASP A 5 18.94 -0.32 -9.29
N LEU A 6 17.61 -0.41 -9.48
CA LEU A 6 16.86 -1.66 -9.65
C LEU A 6 16.26 -1.84 -11.05
N LEU A 7 16.01 -0.76 -11.77
CA LEU A 7 15.47 -0.78 -13.13
C LEU A 7 16.58 -0.51 -14.14
N ILE A 8 16.74 -1.42 -15.09
CA ILE A 8 17.65 -1.25 -16.23
C ILE A 8 16.87 -1.27 -17.54
N LYS A 9 17.50 -0.76 -18.59
CA LYS A 9 16.92 -0.67 -19.94
C LYS A 9 16.31 -1.99 -20.42
N ASP A 10 17.00 -3.10 -20.24
CA ASP A 10 16.58 -4.43 -20.70
C ASP A 10 15.39 -5.01 -19.90
N ARG A 11 14.99 -4.35 -18.81
CA ARG A 11 13.78 -4.68 -18.03
C ARG A 11 12.63 -3.71 -18.28
N ILE A 12 12.67 -2.95 -19.36
CA ILE A 12 11.60 -2.05 -19.78
C ILE A 12 10.97 -2.56 -21.08
N ASN A 13 9.68 -2.85 -21.06
CA ASN A 13 8.89 -3.21 -22.23
C ASN A 13 7.76 -2.20 -22.44
N LEU A 14 7.89 -1.36 -23.46
CA LEU A 14 6.93 -0.29 -23.76
C LEU A 14 5.77 -0.72 -24.67
N ASP A 15 5.78 -1.96 -25.14
CA ASP A 15 4.84 -2.51 -26.11
C ASP A 15 4.44 -3.93 -25.70
N ILE A 16 3.79 -4.02 -24.54
CA ILE A 16 3.32 -5.29 -23.98
C ILE A 16 2.35 -5.97 -24.94
N LYS A 17 2.58 -7.25 -25.22
CA LYS A 17 1.77 -8.04 -26.16
C LYS A 17 0.62 -8.75 -25.48
N SER A 18 0.77 -9.09 -24.20
CA SER A 18 -0.26 -9.64 -23.35
C SER A 18 -1.56 -8.82 -23.36
N SER A 19 -2.67 -9.51 -23.15
CA SER A 19 -4.03 -8.96 -23.13
C SER A 19 -4.81 -9.31 -21.88
N ASP A 20 -4.23 -10.10 -20.98
CA ASP A 20 -4.83 -10.55 -19.73
C ASP A 20 -3.80 -10.50 -18.59
N LYS A 21 -4.31 -10.49 -17.36
CA LYS A 21 -3.50 -10.40 -16.14
C LYS A 21 -2.44 -11.53 -16.02
N PRO A 22 -2.78 -12.83 -16.16
CA PRO A 22 -1.77 -13.88 -16.11
C PRO A 22 -0.68 -13.76 -17.18
N SER A 23 -1.04 -13.41 -18.42
CA SER A 23 -0.05 -13.26 -19.50
C SER A 23 0.91 -12.09 -19.25
N VAL A 24 0.41 -10.94 -18.77
CA VAL A 24 1.29 -9.80 -18.48
C VAL A 24 2.25 -10.07 -17.32
N ILE A 25 1.81 -10.79 -16.28
CA ILE A 25 2.69 -11.24 -15.19
C ILE A 25 3.83 -12.11 -15.76
N ARG A 26 3.51 -13.09 -16.61
CA ARG A 26 4.52 -13.96 -17.22
C ARG A 26 5.46 -13.21 -18.15
N GLU A 27 4.94 -12.26 -18.93
CA GLU A 27 5.73 -11.42 -19.85
C GLU A 27 6.73 -10.55 -19.10
N LEU A 28 6.33 -9.93 -17.98
CA LEU A 28 7.22 -9.16 -17.13
C LEU A 28 8.23 -10.03 -16.38
N ALA A 29 7.82 -11.21 -15.91
CA ALA A 29 8.73 -12.15 -15.26
C ALA A 29 9.86 -12.62 -16.21
N ARG A 30 9.59 -12.71 -17.53
CA ARG A 30 10.62 -13.04 -18.53
C ARG A 30 11.69 -11.94 -18.65
N LEU A 31 11.37 -10.68 -18.34
CA LEU A 31 12.38 -9.61 -18.32
C LEU A 31 13.40 -9.83 -17.19
N HIS A 32 12.93 -10.27 -16.02
CA HIS A 32 13.82 -10.66 -14.91
C HIS A 32 14.66 -11.89 -15.25
N GLU A 33 14.07 -12.92 -15.87
CA GLU A 33 14.79 -14.11 -16.30
C GLU A 33 15.90 -13.78 -17.31
N LYS A 34 15.58 -13.02 -18.37
CA LYS A 34 16.53 -12.63 -19.43
C LYS A 34 17.72 -11.86 -18.91
N THR A 35 17.55 -11.13 -17.81
CA THR A 35 18.61 -10.33 -17.19
C THR A 35 19.33 -11.06 -16.06
N GLY A 36 19.07 -12.36 -15.88
CA GLY A 36 19.80 -13.24 -14.95
C GLY A 36 19.39 -13.12 -13.48
N VAL A 37 18.36 -12.33 -13.18
CA VAL A 37 17.87 -12.04 -11.82
C VAL A 37 17.29 -13.29 -11.14
N LEU A 38 16.73 -14.21 -11.93
CA LEU A 38 16.04 -15.40 -11.42
C LEU A 38 16.96 -16.62 -11.40
N ASN A 39 16.77 -17.51 -10.42
CA ASN A 39 17.35 -18.87 -10.44
C ASN A 39 16.33 -19.92 -10.95
N ASP A 40 15.02 -19.64 -10.83
CA ASP A 40 13.91 -20.46 -11.31
C ASP A 40 12.75 -19.55 -11.78
N TYR A 41 12.48 -19.57 -13.08
CA TYR A 41 11.40 -18.79 -13.66
C TYR A 41 10.02 -19.32 -13.27
N ASP A 42 9.81 -20.63 -13.32
CA ASP A 42 8.50 -21.23 -13.09
C ASP A 42 8.11 -21.12 -11.61
N GLY A 43 9.09 -21.29 -10.71
CA GLY A 43 8.92 -21.00 -9.29
C GLY A 43 8.53 -19.55 -9.04
N TYR A 44 9.23 -18.59 -9.65
CA TYR A 44 8.94 -17.16 -9.51
C TYR A 44 7.54 -16.78 -10.01
N VAL A 45 7.12 -17.29 -11.18
CA VAL A 45 5.77 -17.06 -11.72
C VAL A 45 4.70 -17.61 -10.78
N LYS A 46 4.87 -18.84 -10.27
CA LYS A 46 3.91 -19.41 -9.30
C LYS A 46 3.80 -18.58 -8.03
N ALA A 47 4.93 -18.06 -7.53
CA ALA A 47 4.92 -17.20 -6.35
C ALA A 47 4.18 -15.87 -6.60
N LEU A 48 4.34 -15.28 -7.79
CA LEU A 48 3.60 -14.09 -8.22
C LEU A 48 2.10 -14.36 -8.33
N GLU A 49 1.71 -15.45 -8.99
CA GLU A 49 0.30 -15.85 -9.15
C GLU A 49 -0.35 -16.11 -7.78
N ALA A 50 0.31 -16.87 -6.90
CA ALA A 50 -0.18 -17.11 -5.55
C ALA A 50 -0.34 -15.82 -4.72
N ARG A 51 0.54 -14.84 -4.92
CA ARG A 51 0.41 -13.52 -4.28
C ARG A 51 -0.74 -12.71 -4.87
N GLU A 52 -0.93 -12.75 -6.18
CA GLU A 52 -2.01 -12.06 -6.88
C GLU A 52 -3.39 -12.64 -6.49
N GLU A 53 -3.49 -13.95 -6.28
CA GLU A 53 -4.72 -14.63 -5.81
C GLU A 53 -5.17 -14.18 -4.42
N GLN A 54 -4.26 -13.75 -3.55
CA GLN A 54 -4.62 -13.22 -2.22
C GLN A 54 -5.38 -11.90 -2.34
N SER A 55 -4.96 -11.04 -3.25
CA SER A 55 -5.56 -9.75 -3.54
C SER A 55 -4.84 -9.13 -4.73
N SER A 56 -5.62 -8.55 -5.64
CA SER A 56 -5.13 -7.83 -6.82
C SER A 56 -4.02 -6.85 -6.47
N THR A 57 -2.98 -6.80 -7.30
CA THR A 57 -1.93 -5.78 -7.22
C THR A 57 -2.16 -4.60 -8.18
N GLY A 58 -3.34 -4.54 -8.79
CA GLY A 58 -3.86 -3.34 -9.47
C GLY A 58 -4.27 -2.29 -8.46
N ILE A 59 -3.45 -1.25 -8.30
CA ILE A 59 -3.66 -0.25 -7.25
C ILE A 59 -4.65 0.86 -7.64
N GLY A 60 -4.99 0.93 -8.93
CA GLY A 60 -5.84 1.95 -9.54
C GLY A 60 -5.04 2.97 -10.37
N GLU A 61 -5.75 3.90 -10.99
CA GLU A 61 -5.22 5.00 -11.81
C GLU A 61 -4.30 4.51 -12.94
N GLY A 62 -4.66 3.38 -13.57
CA GLY A 62 -3.86 2.79 -14.65
C GLY A 62 -2.61 2.05 -14.17
N ILE A 63 -2.40 1.84 -12.86
CA ILE A 63 -1.18 1.21 -12.34
C ILE A 63 -1.43 -0.18 -11.76
N ALA A 64 -0.57 -1.13 -12.13
CA ALA A 64 -0.40 -2.41 -11.45
C ALA A 64 1.04 -2.63 -10.98
N ILE A 65 1.22 -3.18 -9.78
CA ILE A 65 2.54 -3.43 -9.20
C ILE A 65 2.67 -4.90 -8.79
N PRO A 66 2.78 -5.85 -9.73
CA PRO A 66 2.97 -7.26 -9.40
C PRO A 66 4.27 -7.47 -8.61
N HIS A 67 4.21 -8.19 -7.49
CA HIS A 67 5.38 -8.40 -6.64
C HIS A 67 5.27 -9.73 -5.90
N ALA A 68 6.42 -10.35 -5.63
CA ALA A 68 6.51 -11.49 -4.72
C ALA A 68 7.86 -11.48 -4.01
N LYS A 69 7.84 -11.91 -2.74
CA LYS A 69 9.05 -12.24 -1.99
C LYS A 69 9.25 -13.75 -2.07
N THR A 70 10.40 -14.19 -2.57
CA THR A 70 10.63 -15.61 -2.83
C THR A 70 12.12 -15.95 -3.01
N GLU A 71 12.49 -17.18 -2.63
CA GLU A 71 13.80 -17.80 -2.88
C GLU A 71 14.18 -17.91 -4.36
N PHE A 72 13.24 -17.70 -5.28
CA PHE A 72 13.47 -17.82 -6.72
C PHE A 72 14.18 -16.60 -7.36
N VAL A 73 14.51 -15.60 -6.54
CA VAL A 73 15.13 -14.33 -6.94
C VAL A 73 16.52 -14.22 -6.31
N LYS A 74 17.55 -13.99 -7.13
CA LYS A 74 18.95 -13.86 -6.67
C LYS A 74 19.24 -12.50 -6.05
N GLU A 75 18.70 -11.45 -6.66
CA GLU A 75 18.92 -10.06 -6.27
C GLU A 75 17.64 -9.23 -6.48
N PRO A 76 17.40 -8.18 -5.68
CA PRO A 76 16.27 -7.30 -5.90
C PRO A 76 16.32 -6.66 -7.28
N ALA A 77 15.19 -6.61 -7.99
CA ALA A 77 15.10 -5.98 -9.30
C ALA A 77 13.71 -5.41 -9.57
N LEU A 78 13.67 -4.44 -10.49
CA LEU A 78 12.44 -3.87 -11.02
C LEU A 78 12.37 -4.11 -12.54
N ALA A 79 11.17 -4.42 -13.03
CA ALA A 79 10.81 -4.39 -14.43
C ALA A 79 9.62 -3.45 -14.65
N MET A 80 9.60 -2.75 -15.78
CA MET A 80 8.51 -1.87 -16.18
C MET A 80 7.87 -2.34 -17.48
N GLY A 81 6.54 -2.30 -17.49
CA GLY A 81 5.69 -2.62 -18.61
C GLY A 81 4.77 -1.47 -18.98
N ARG A 82 4.42 -1.35 -20.27
CA ARG A 82 3.37 -0.43 -20.71
C ARG A 82 2.47 -1.06 -21.78
N LYS A 83 1.16 -0.90 -21.62
CA LYS A 83 0.11 -1.27 -22.57
C LYS A 83 -0.86 -0.10 -22.75
N MET A 84 -0.79 0.57 -23.91
CA MET A 84 -1.64 1.73 -24.22
C MET A 84 -3.15 1.42 -24.17
N SER A 85 -3.56 0.22 -24.56
CA SER A 85 -4.97 -0.19 -24.52
C SER A 85 -5.49 -0.55 -23.12
N GLY A 86 -4.61 -0.58 -22.13
CA GLY A 86 -4.90 -1.16 -20.82
C GLY A 86 -5.02 -2.70 -20.85
N ILE A 87 -4.98 -3.29 -19.66
CA ILE A 87 -5.35 -4.69 -19.39
C ILE A 87 -6.28 -4.67 -18.17
N ASP A 88 -7.38 -5.40 -18.25
CA ASP A 88 -8.21 -5.65 -17.07
C ASP A 88 -7.37 -6.42 -16.03
N TYR A 89 -7.08 -5.73 -14.93
CA TYR A 89 -6.19 -6.20 -13.88
C TYR A 89 -6.92 -6.35 -12.55
N ASP A 90 -8.26 -6.41 -12.55
CA ASP A 90 -9.07 -6.34 -11.32
C ASP A 90 -8.58 -5.21 -10.38
N SER A 91 -8.33 -4.03 -10.95
CA SER A 91 -7.83 -2.87 -10.20
C SER A 91 -8.84 -2.43 -9.15
N LEU A 92 -8.37 -1.84 -8.05
CA LEU A 92 -9.21 -1.44 -6.93
C LEU A 92 -10.19 -0.29 -7.23
N ASP A 93 -10.06 0.36 -8.38
CA ASP A 93 -11.01 1.33 -8.94
C ASP A 93 -11.83 0.78 -10.12
N GLY A 94 -11.58 -0.46 -10.54
CA GLY A 94 -12.20 -1.08 -11.71
C GLY A 94 -11.62 -0.62 -13.06
N GLU A 95 -10.62 0.26 -13.07
CA GLU A 95 -10.01 0.76 -14.30
C GLU A 95 -8.90 -0.19 -14.80
N PRO A 96 -8.74 -0.37 -16.12
CA PRO A 96 -7.64 -1.15 -16.68
C PRO A 96 -6.27 -0.58 -16.33
N ALA A 97 -5.28 -1.44 -16.09
CA ALA A 97 -3.89 -1.01 -15.87
C ALA A 97 -3.18 -0.78 -17.22
N THR A 98 -2.55 0.38 -17.38
CA THR A 98 -1.75 0.79 -18.56
C THR A 98 -0.25 0.71 -18.28
N LEU A 99 0.17 0.91 -17.02
CA LEU A 99 1.55 0.83 -16.56
C LEU A 99 1.70 -0.29 -15.52
N PHE A 100 2.78 -1.06 -15.67
CA PHE A 100 3.07 -2.20 -14.82
C PHE A 100 4.47 -2.06 -14.25
N PHE A 101 4.62 -2.25 -12.94
CA PHE A 101 5.92 -2.21 -12.27
C PHE A 101 6.11 -3.50 -11.47
N MET A 102 6.82 -4.46 -12.03
CA MET A 102 7.05 -5.73 -11.36
C MET A 102 8.27 -5.66 -10.45
N ILE A 103 8.09 -5.98 -9.17
CA ILE A 103 9.18 -6.04 -8.17
C ILE A 103 9.55 -7.51 -7.91
N ALA A 104 10.79 -7.88 -8.23
CA ALA A 104 11.39 -9.15 -7.83
C ALA A 104 12.17 -8.98 -6.53
N ALA A 105 11.87 -9.78 -5.50
CA ALA A 105 12.51 -9.69 -4.19
C ALA A 105 12.98 -11.06 -3.66
N PRO A 106 14.27 -11.22 -3.28
CA PRO A 106 14.78 -12.44 -2.66
C PRO A 106 14.13 -12.74 -1.32
N ASP A 107 13.97 -14.02 -0.99
CA ASP A 107 13.79 -14.45 0.40
C ASP A 107 15.04 -14.11 1.23
N GLY A 108 14.82 -13.65 2.45
CA GLY A 108 15.90 -13.16 3.32
C GLY A 108 16.45 -11.77 2.97
N ALA A 109 16.06 -11.15 1.85
CA ALA A 109 16.27 -9.72 1.69
C ALA A 109 15.54 -8.98 2.84
N ASN A 110 16.20 -7.98 3.43
CA ASN A 110 15.60 -7.04 4.38
C ASN A 110 14.35 -6.37 3.76
N ASN A 111 13.72 -5.44 4.46
CA ASN A 111 12.55 -4.68 3.98
C ASN A 111 12.77 -3.86 2.68
N THR A 112 13.85 -4.10 1.93
CA THR A 112 14.21 -3.49 0.64
C THR A 112 13.07 -3.52 -0.37
N HIS A 113 12.33 -4.62 -0.52
CA HIS A 113 11.20 -4.65 -1.46
C HIS A 113 10.09 -3.66 -1.06
N ILE A 114 9.87 -3.49 0.26
CA ILE A 114 8.89 -2.56 0.79
C ILE A 114 9.37 -1.13 0.60
N GLU A 115 10.66 -0.87 0.80
CA GLU A 115 11.25 0.44 0.56
C GLU A 115 11.16 0.83 -0.93
N THR A 116 11.46 -0.10 -1.84
CA THR A 116 11.28 0.09 -3.28
C THR A 116 9.83 0.37 -3.62
N LEU A 117 8.89 -0.40 -3.05
CA LEU A 117 7.47 -0.16 -3.26
C LEU A 117 7.04 1.21 -2.74
N ALA A 118 7.39 1.55 -1.50
CA ALA A 118 7.02 2.82 -0.89
C ALA A 118 7.55 4.01 -1.70
N ARG A 119 8.80 3.91 -2.19
CA ARG A 119 9.42 4.92 -3.04
C ARG A 119 8.73 5.01 -4.40
N LEU A 120 8.50 3.89 -5.06
CA LEU A 120 7.80 3.84 -6.34
C LEU A 120 6.38 4.40 -6.21
N SER A 121 5.64 4.01 -5.16
CA SER A 121 4.33 4.54 -4.83
C SER A 121 4.35 6.06 -4.62
N GLN A 122 5.39 6.63 -4.00
CA GLN A 122 5.54 8.08 -3.86
C GLN A 122 5.75 8.79 -5.20
N LEU A 123 6.51 8.19 -6.12
CA LEU A 123 6.69 8.72 -7.47
C LEU A 123 5.37 8.68 -8.26
N LEU A 124 4.62 7.58 -8.15
CA LEU A 124 3.38 7.35 -8.89
C LEU A 124 2.19 8.21 -8.43
N LEU A 125 2.27 8.86 -7.27
CA LEU A 125 1.30 9.90 -6.83
C LEU A 125 1.46 11.23 -7.58
N ASP A 126 2.39 11.30 -8.52
CA ASP A 126 2.64 12.46 -9.34
C ASP A 126 2.03 12.24 -10.73
N ASP A 127 0.98 13.01 -11.04
CA ASP A 127 0.26 12.88 -12.30
C ASP A 127 1.14 13.23 -13.50
N ASP A 128 2.03 14.23 -13.36
CA ASP A 128 2.98 14.62 -14.41
C ASP A 128 3.98 13.48 -14.67
N PHE A 129 4.42 12.79 -13.61
CA PHE A 129 5.29 11.61 -13.73
C PHE A 129 4.59 10.47 -14.46
N LYS A 130 3.34 10.13 -14.09
CA LYS A 130 2.56 9.09 -14.77
C LYS A 130 2.36 9.42 -16.24
N GLU A 131 1.92 10.65 -16.55
CA GLU A 131 1.70 11.10 -17.93
C GLU A 131 2.99 11.06 -18.76
N ALA A 132 4.12 11.45 -18.17
CA ALA A 132 5.43 11.36 -18.82
C ALA A 132 5.80 9.90 -19.15
N LEU A 133 5.57 8.97 -18.23
CA LEU A 133 5.82 7.53 -18.45
C LEU A 133 4.86 6.93 -19.49
N GLU A 134 3.62 7.37 -19.56
CA GLU A 134 2.68 6.95 -20.61
C GLU A 134 3.13 7.41 -22.00
N LYS A 135 3.76 8.59 -22.10
CA LYS A 135 4.20 9.18 -23.37
C LYS A 135 5.65 8.86 -23.76
N ALA A 136 6.43 8.27 -22.85
CA ALA A 136 7.86 8.00 -23.08
C ALA A 136 8.08 7.17 -24.36
N PRO A 137 8.88 7.64 -25.34
CA PRO A 137 9.03 6.93 -26.62
C PRO A 137 9.98 5.73 -26.54
N THR A 138 10.89 5.71 -25.55
CA THR A 138 11.97 4.74 -25.44
C THR A 138 12.26 4.36 -23.98
N ALA A 139 12.91 3.21 -23.79
CA ALA A 139 13.36 2.77 -22.48
C ALA A 139 14.36 3.75 -21.83
N ASP A 140 15.21 4.41 -22.64
CA ASP A 140 16.12 5.46 -22.12
C ASP A 140 15.33 6.65 -21.58
N ALA A 141 14.30 7.10 -22.31
CA ALA A 141 13.44 8.20 -21.86
C ALA A 141 12.73 7.88 -20.54
N VAL A 142 12.29 6.62 -20.35
CA VAL A 142 11.73 6.16 -19.07
C VAL A 142 12.73 6.31 -17.93
N LEU A 143 13.97 5.85 -18.13
CA LEU A 143 15.02 5.95 -17.10
C LEU A 143 15.32 7.42 -16.77
N ASP A 144 15.37 8.29 -17.78
CA ASP A 144 15.58 9.73 -17.60
C ASP A 144 14.45 10.38 -16.79
N ILE A 145 13.19 10.04 -17.10
CA ILE A 145 12.00 10.51 -16.36
C ILE A 145 12.08 10.07 -14.90
N ILE A 146 12.37 8.79 -14.63
CA ILE A 146 12.51 8.26 -13.27
C ILE A 146 13.62 8.98 -12.51
N ASN A 147 14.81 9.09 -13.11
CA ASN A 147 15.96 9.75 -12.46
C ASN A 147 15.68 11.22 -12.14
N LYS A 148 15.06 11.95 -13.07
CA LYS A 148 14.71 13.36 -12.88
C LYS A 148 13.71 13.52 -11.74
N THR A 149 12.57 12.82 -11.80
CA THR A 149 11.51 12.94 -10.77
C THR A 149 11.99 12.46 -9.41
N GLU A 150 12.82 11.41 -9.37
CA GLU A 150 13.40 10.93 -8.13
C GLU A 150 14.40 11.93 -7.53
N ALA A 151 15.21 12.61 -8.33
CA ALA A 151 16.09 13.67 -7.86
C ALA A 151 15.32 14.88 -7.31
N GLU A 152 14.18 15.22 -7.92
CA GLU A 152 13.29 16.31 -7.49
C GLU A 152 12.58 15.98 -6.17
N LYS A 153 12.06 14.74 -6.01
CA LYS A 153 11.31 14.31 -4.83
C LYS A 153 12.19 13.87 -3.65
N PHE A 154 13.43 13.47 -3.90
CA PHE A 154 14.37 13.01 -2.87
C PHE A 154 15.71 13.79 -2.90
N PRO A 155 15.68 15.13 -2.76
CA PRO A 155 16.86 15.98 -2.95
C PRO A 155 17.97 15.75 -1.92
N ASP A 156 17.63 15.27 -0.72
CA ASP A 156 18.58 14.97 0.35
C ASP A 156 19.44 13.73 0.06
N GLU A 157 19.05 12.89 -0.92
CA GLU A 157 19.84 11.72 -1.32
C GLU A 157 20.80 12.00 -2.47
N ALA A 158 20.52 13.00 -3.31
CA ALA A 158 21.49 13.51 -4.28
C ALA A 158 22.74 14.09 -3.59
N LYS A 159 22.56 14.69 -2.40
CA LYS A 159 23.66 15.19 -1.55
C LYS A 159 24.45 14.07 -0.85
N LYS A 160 23.91 12.84 -0.73
CA LYS A 160 24.63 11.71 -0.10
C LYS A 160 25.77 11.16 -0.96
N GLU A 161 25.83 11.50 -2.26
CA GLU A 161 26.96 11.11 -3.13
C GLU A 161 28.24 11.93 -2.86
N GLU A 162 28.15 13.20 -2.44
CA GLU A 162 29.33 14.00 -2.03
C GLU A 162 29.75 13.78 -0.56
N VAL A 163 28.83 13.32 0.30
CA VAL A 163 29.05 13.20 1.76
C VAL A 163 29.72 11.88 2.18
N LYS A 164 30.00 10.94 1.25
CA LYS A 164 30.77 9.71 1.57
C LYS A 164 32.25 9.96 1.95
N LYS A 165 32.74 11.21 1.93
CA LYS A 165 34.14 11.54 2.27
C LYS A 165 34.38 12.37 3.55
N ALA A 166 33.35 12.79 4.28
CA ALA A 166 33.58 13.51 5.54
C ALA A 166 32.43 13.30 6.52
N GLN A 167 32.66 12.46 7.54
CA GLN A 167 31.80 12.41 8.72
C GLN A 167 32.25 13.43 9.78
N ALA A 168 31.29 13.74 10.66
CA ALA A 168 31.30 14.62 11.85
C ALA A 168 31.01 16.10 11.53
N SER A 169 30.03 16.80 12.11
CA SER A 169 29.32 16.61 13.38
C SER A 169 28.14 17.58 13.51
N VAL A 170 27.05 17.09 14.13
CA VAL A 170 26.17 17.73 15.14
C VAL A 170 25.33 18.98 14.78
N ALA A 171 24.02 18.71 14.74
CA ALA A 171 22.87 19.34 15.41
C ALA A 171 22.44 20.81 15.19
N ASN A 172 21.10 20.89 15.21
CA ASN A 172 20.21 21.96 15.65
C ASN A 172 19.88 23.09 14.67
N SER A 173 18.61 23.08 14.24
CA SER A 173 17.86 24.29 14.00
C SER A 173 16.47 24.15 14.62
N SER A 174 16.27 24.96 15.64
CA SER A 174 15.00 25.44 16.21
C SER A 174 13.84 25.45 15.22
N SER A 175 12.69 24.94 15.62
CA SER A 175 11.43 25.21 14.92
C SER A 175 10.41 25.78 15.87
N SER A 176 9.84 26.90 15.45
CA SER A 176 8.75 27.67 16.05
C SER A 176 7.58 26.79 16.50
N ASP A 177 7.08 27.06 17.70
CA ASP A 177 5.99 26.35 18.39
C ASP A 177 4.58 26.63 17.81
N ASP A 178 4.45 27.32 16.66
CA ASP A 178 3.17 27.85 16.19
C ASP A 178 2.68 27.24 14.85
N GLU A 179 3.39 26.24 14.30
CA GLU A 179 2.94 25.53 13.11
C GLU A 179 1.99 24.38 13.49
N PRO A 180 0.79 24.27 12.87
CA PRO A 180 -0.15 23.23 13.20
C PRO A 180 0.45 21.84 12.93
N TYR A 181 0.43 20.99 13.96
CA TYR A 181 0.95 19.63 13.90
C TYR A 181 -0.20 18.61 13.84
N ILE A 182 -0.19 17.76 12.82
CA ILE A 182 -1.17 16.69 12.61
C ILE A 182 -0.44 15.34 12.70
N ILE A 183 -1.14 14.32 13.20
CA ILE A 183 -0.67 12.94 13.12
C ILE A 183 -1.62 12.11 12.27
N ALA A 184 -1.09 11.10 11.61
CA ALA A 184 -1.90 10.15 10.88
C ALA A 184 -1.41 8.71 11.06
N ALA A 185 -2.30 7.75 10.87
CA ALA A 185 -1.95 6.34 10.77
C ALA A 185 -2.63 5.71 9.56
N THR A 186 -1.87 4.94 8.78
CA THR A 186 -2.38 4.25 7.58
C THR A 186 -2.25 2.74 7.73
N ALA A 187 -3.25 2.00 7.25
CA ALA A 187 -3.28 0.54 7.39
C ALA A 187 -4.25 -0.10 6.40
N CYS A 188 -3.76 -0.82 5.39
CA CYS A 188 -4.60 -1.57 4.46
C CYS A 188 -4.28 -3.07 4.55
N PRO A 189 -5.28 -3.97 4.68
CA PRO A 189 -5.05 -5.41 4.68
C PRO A 189 -4.74 -5.94 3.27
N THR A 190 -5.27 -5.26 2.23
CA THR A 190 -5.06 -5.59 0.82
C THR A 190 -3.84 -4.85 0.30
N GLY A 191 -2.67 -5.48 0.48
CA GLY A 191 -1.43 -5.01 -0.10
C GLY A 191 -0.76 -3.83 0.62
N ILE A 192 0.56 -3.86 0.55
CA ILE A 192 1.48 -2.86 1.09
C ILE A 192 1.33 -1.49 0.40
N ALA A 193 0.97 -1.47 -0.89
CA ALA A 193 0.95 -0.25 -1.70
C ALA A 193 0.02 0.84 -1.12
N HIS A 194 -1.26 0.54 -0.86
CA HIS A 194 -2.22 1.55 -0.38
C HIS A 194 -1.85 2.13 0.98
N THR A 195 -1.25 1.34 1.86
CA THR A 195 -0.75 1.83 3.16
C THR A 195 0.32 2.91 2.95
N TYR A 196 1.29 2.66 2.07
CA TYR A 196 2.39 3.59 1.80
C TYR A 196 1.95 4.77 0.91
N MET A 197 1.05 4.54 -0.06
CA MET A 197 0.47 5.59 -0.90
C MET A 197 -0.35 6.57 -0.08
N ALA A 198 -1.23 6.10 0.81
CA ALA A 198 -2.00 6.99 1.68
C ALA A 198 -1.07 7.83 2.57
N ALA A 199 -0.01 7.22 3.11
CA ALA A 199 0.95 7.94 3.93
C ALA A 199 1.74 8.98 3.13
N ALA A 200 2.13 8.64 1.91
CA ALA A 200 2.80 9.54 0.98
C ALA A 200 1.91 10.70 0.55
N ALA A 201 0.65 10.43 0.20
CA ALA A 201 -0.33 11.45 -0.18
C ALA A 201 -0.60 12.43 0.96
N LEU A 202 -0.75 11.94 2.20
CA LEU A 202 -0.90 12.77 3.39
C LEU A 202 0.35 13.63 3.66
N LYS A 203 1.56 13.06 3.52
CA LYS A 203 2.82 13.82 3.67
C LYS A 203 2.94 14.91 2.60
N LYS A 204 2.70 14.58 1.33
CA LYS A 204 2.71 15.52 0.19
C LYS A 204 1.71 16.66 0.40
N ALA A 205 0.47 16.34 0.75
CA ALA A 205 -0.58 17.33 0.99
C ALA A 205 -0.24 18.25 2.18
N ALA A 206 0.34 17.72 3.26
CA ALA A 206 0.75 18.53 4.39
C ALA A 206 1.89 19.49 4.03
N GLU A 207 2.88 19.03 3.27
CA GLU A 207 3.99 19.86 2.78
C GLU A 207 3.46 21.00 1.89
N GLU A 208 2.59 20.70 0.93
CA GLU A 208 1.95 21.70 0.05
C GLU A 208 1.09 22.71 0.83
N MET A 209 0.58 22.34 2.00
CA MET A 209 -0.24 23.18 2.88
C MET A 209 0.56 23.87 3.99
N GLY A 210 1.88 23.63 4.09
CA GLY A 210 2.73 24.18 5.16
C GLY A 210 2.40 23.63 6.56
N VAL A 211 1.95 22.38 6.65
CA VAL A 211 1.52 21.72 7.89
C VAL A 211 2.55 20.65 8.28
N LYS A 212 2.95 20.60 9.54
CA LYS A 212 3.77 19.48 10.02
C LYS A 212 2.91 18.25 10.19
N ILE A 213 3.29 17.15 9.56
CA ILE A 213 2.60 15.87 9.72
C ILE A 213 3.58 14.74 10.07
N LYS A 214 3.19 13.87 11.00
CA LYS A 214 3.84 12.56 11.20
C LYS A 214 2.85 11.45 10.87
N VAL A 215 3.26 10.51 10.02
CA VAL A 215 2.40 9.42 9.58
C VAL A 215 3.01 8.08 9.94
N GLU A 216 2.33 7.32 10.80
CA GLU A 216 2.67 5.92 11.09
C GLU A 216 2.08 5.00 10.02
N THR A 217 2.91 4.13 9.47
CA THR A 217 2.46 3.12 8.49
C THR A 217 2.34 1.77 9.17
N ASN A 218 1.21 1.10 8.99
CA ASN A 218 0.95 -0.24 9.49
C ASN A 218 0.84 -1.19 8.28
N GLY A 219 1.98 -1.54 7.67
CA GLY A 219 2.07 -2.44 6.52
C GLY A 219 2.13 -3.93 6.90
N ALA A 220 2.29 -4.79 5.88
CA ALA A 220 2.53 -6.22 6.08
C ALA A 220 3.89 -6.50 6.74
N ASP A 221 4.82 -5.56 6.66
CA ASP A 221 6.16 -5.59 7.25
C ASP A 221 6.22 -4.99 8.67
N GLY A 222 5.07 -4.67 9.26
CA GLY A 222 4.95 -4.15 10.62
C GLY A 222 4.70 -2.64 10.67
N ARG A 223 4.87 -2.04 11.86
CA ARG A 223 4.69 -0.60 12.08
C ARG A 223 5.99 0.16 11.83
N LYS A 224 5.94 1.23 11.03
CA LYS A 224 7.04 2.21 10.87
C LYS A 224 6.57 3.60 11.27
N ASP A 225 7.52 4.45 11.65
CA ASP A 225 7.28 5.83 12.09
C ASP A 225 6.27 5.92 13.25
N VAL A 226 6.35 4.98 14.19
CA VAL A 226 5.38 4.80 15.29
C VAL A 226 5.10 6.13 16.01
N LEU A 227 3.81 6.43 16.18
CA LEU A 227 3.34 7.59 16.91
C LEU A 227 3.57 7.38 18.41
N THR A 228 4.32 8.29 19.01
CA THR A 228 4.58 8.31 20.44
C THR A 228 3.44 9.00 21.18
N SER A 229 3.34 8.79 22.49
CA SER A 229 2.37 9.50 23.32
C SER A 229 2.54 11.02 23.25
N ASP A 230 3.77 11.51 23.06
CA ASP A 230 4.04 12.95 22.92
C ASP A 230 3.57 13.49 21.58
N ASP A 231 3.72 12.72 20.49
CA ASP A 231 3.15 13.08 19.19
C ASP A 231 1.63 13.23 19.30
N ILE A 232 0.97 12.27 19.94
CA ILE A 232 -0.49 12.27 20.12
C ILE A 232 -0.92 13.47 20.96
N LYS A 233 -0.23 13.76 22.07
CA LYS A 233 -0.56 14.91 22.93
C LYS A 233 -0.45 16.24 22.19
N LYS A 234 0.62 16.45 21.41
CA LYS A 234 0.89 17.71 20.68
C LYS A 234 0.01 17.90 19.44
N ALA A 235 -0.50 16.81 18.86
CA ALA A 235 -1.28 16.90 17.64
C ALA A 235 -2.60 17.65 17.83
N LYS A 236 -2.90 18.53 16.86
CA LYS A 236 -4.17 19.24 16.71
C LYS A 236 -5.31 18.29 16.32
N GLY A 237 -5.01 17.22 15.58
CA GLY A 237 -5.95 16.15 15.28
C GLY A 237 -5.28 14.95 14.62
N VAL A 238 -6.07 13.91 14.41
CA VAL A 238 -5.65 12.58 13.96
C VAL A 238 -6.38 12.22 12.67
N ILE A 239 -5.65 11.74 11.66
CA ILE A 239 -6.24 11.16 10.44
C ILE A 239 -5.93 9.66 10.41
N LEU A 240 -6.94 8.80 10.47
CA LEU A 240 -6.81 7.36 10.29
C LEU A 240 -7.27 7.00 8.87
N ALA A 241 -6.33 6.65 7.99
CA ALA A 241 -6.64 6.16 6.63
C ALA A 241 -6.44 4.63 6.59
N ILE A 242 -7.46 3.90 7.07
CA ILE A 242 -7.35 2.49 7.42
C ILE A 242 -8.50 1.64 6.84
N ASN A 243 -8.15 0.45 6.33
CA ASN A 243 -9.06 -0.63 5.94
C ASN A 243 -8.88 -1.87 6.85
N ARG A 244 -8.07 -1.79 7.92
CA ARG A 244 -7.93 -2.83 8.96
C ARG A 244 -7.88 -2.23 10.36
N ASN A 245 -8.13 -3.06 11.36
CA ASN A 245 -8.09 -2.64 12.75
C ASN A 245 -6.64 -2.37 13.21
N ILE A 246 -6.43 -1.25 13.90
CA ILE A 246 -5.17 -0.87 14.54
C ILE A 246 -5.44 -0.45 15.99
N GLU A 247 -4.38 -0.17 16.75
CA GLU A 247 -4.46 0.34 18.12
C GLU A 247 -5.00 1.79 18.12
N VAL A 248 -6.32 1.94 18.10
CA VAL A 248 -7.01 3.24 18.05
C VAL A 248 -7.28 3.85 19.43
N ASP A 249 -7.27 3.03 20.49
CA ASP A 249 -7.60 3.46 21.86
C ASP A 249 -6.65 4.56 22.37
N ARG A 250 -5.40 4.58 21.89
CA ARG A 250 -4.41 5.61 22.21
C ARG A 250 -4.77 7.01 21.71
N PHE A 251 -5.80 7.15 20.86
CA PHE A 251 -6.29 8.43 20.33
C PHE A 251 -7.57 8.93 21.03
N ASP A 252 -7.96 8.32 22.15
CA ASP A 252 -9.10 8.78 22.94
C ASP A 252 -9.02 10.28 23.29
N GLY A 253 -10.15 10.97 23.14
CA GLY A 253 -10.28 12.41 23.41
C GLY A 253 -9.69 13.33 22.33
N LYS A 254 -9.14 12.80 21.22
CA LYS A 254 -8.57 13.61 20.14
C LYS A 254 -9.59 13.87 19.01
N PRO A 255 -9.53 15.04 18.35
CA PRO A 255 -10.23 15.27 17.08
C PRO A 255 -9.69 14.28 16.05
N LEU A 256 -10.55 13.42 15.50
CA LEU A 256 -10.14 12.30 14.68
C LEU A 256 -11.05 12.12 13.47
N ILE A 257 -10.44 11.97 12.30
CA ILE A 257 -11.11 11.58 11.06
C ILE A 257 -10.67 10.17 10.72
N GLN A 258 -11.62 9.25 10.59
CA GLN A 258 -11.35 7.89 10.13
C GLN A 258 -11.99 7.67 8.76
N VAL A 259 -11.16 7.29 7.80
CA VAL A 259 -11.52 7.00 6.40
C VAL A 259 -10.79 5.76 5.91
N GLU A 260 -11.15 5.28 4.74
CA GLU A 260 -10.42 4.20 4.06
C GLU A 260 -9.04 4.68 3.55
N ALA A 261 -8.10 3.76 3.34
CA ALA A 261 -6.78 4.09 2.81
C ALA A 261 -6.88 4.80 1.44
N LYS A 262 -7.81 4.36 0.57
CA LYS A 262 -8.09 4.97 -0.73
C LYS A 262 -8.51 6.45 -0.61
N GLU A 263 -9.35 6.77 0.36
CA GLU A 263 -9.75 8.15 0.65
C GLU A 263 -8.56 8.99 1.13
N GLY A 264 -7.66 8.39 1.91
CA GLY A 264 -6.38 9.01 2.30
C GLY A 264 -5.43 9.27 1.13
N ILE A 265 -5.54 8.54 0.02
CA ILE A 265 -4.79 8.78 -1.22
C ILE A 265 -5.41 9.95 -1.98
N ASN A 266 -6.73 9.87 -2.25
CA ASN A 266 -7.39 10.75 -3.21
C ASN A 266 -7.77 12.12 -2.63
N ASN A 267 -8.03 12.19 -1.32
CA ASN A 267 -8.61 13.37 -0.67
C ASN A 267 -7.72 13.91 0.47
N ALA A 268 -6.42 13.63 0.45
CA ALA A 268 -5.46 14.00 1.49
C ALA A 268 -5.54 15.48 1.93
N LYS A 269 -5.58 16.43 0.98
CA LYS A 269 -5.71 17.87 1.28
C LYS A 269 -7.01 18.20 2.02
N ALA A 270 -8.12 17.62 1.59
CA ALA A 270 -9.43 17.86 2.20
C ALA A 270 -9.47 17.32 3.64
N LEU A 271 -8.88 16.14 3.88
CA LEU A 271 -8.78 15.56 5.23
C LEU A 271 -7.94 16.42 6.16
N ILE A 272 -6.78 16.90 5.70
CA ILE A 272 -5.92 17.83 6.45
C ILE A 272 -6.68 19.13 6.74
N GLN A 273 -7.35 19.70 5.75
CA GLN A 273 -8.12 20.94 5.93
C GLN A 273 -9.24 20.77 6.96
N GLN A 274 -9.96 19.64 6.95
CA GLN A 274 -11.01 19.38 7.94
C GLN A 274 -10.46 19.34 9.38
N VAL A 275 -9.26 18.79 9.60
CA VAL A 275 -8.59 18.82 10.90
C VAL A 275 -8.19 20.25 11.28
N LEU A 276 -7.62 21.01 10.33
CA LEU A 276 -7.22 22.40 10.57
C LEU A 276 -8.41 23.31 10.90
N ASP A 277 -9.55 23.09 10.25
CA ASP A 277 -10.82 23.80 10.46
C ASP A 277 -11.52 23.42 11.77
N GLY A 278 -11.03 22.41 12.50
CA GLY A 278 -11.66 21.92 13.73
C GLY A 278 -12.97 21.17 13.49
N LYS A 279 -13.17 20.62 12.28
CA LYS A 279 -14.40 19.87 11.90
C LYS A 279 -14.33 18.38 12.24
N ALA A 280 -13.17 17.90 12.69
CA ALA A 280 -13.00 16.51 13.09
C ALA A 280 -13.76 16.21 14.40
N PRO A 281 -14.60 15.16 14.47
CA PRO A 281 -15.28 14.78 15.70
C PRO A 281 -14.29 14.31 16.77
N ILE A 282 -14.62 14.51 18.04
CA ILE A 282 -13.84 13.94 19.14
C ILE A 282 -14.07 12.44 19.18
N PHE A 283 -12.99 11.67 19.08
CA PHE A 283 -13.04 10.22 19.17
C PHE A 283 -13.02 9.79 20.63
N HIS A 284 -13.91 8.84 20.96
CA HIS A 284 -13.90 8.16 22.23
C HIS A 284 -13.75 6.66 22.01
N ALA A 285 -12.76 6.07 22.65
CA ALA A 285 -12.51 4.64 22.60
C ALA A 285 -13.69 3.91 23.27
N SER A 286 -14.15 2.82 22.65
CA SER A 286 -15.21 2.00 23.23
C SER A 286 -14.66 1.25 24.45
N GLY A 287 -14.72 1.90 25.62
CA GLY A 287 -14.18 1.39 26.88
C GLY A 287 -14.05 2.44 27.99
N SER A 288 -14.03 3.75 27.67
CA SER A 288 -13.99 4.81 28.68
C SER A 288 -15.40 5.31 29.00
N SER A 289 -15.99 4.76 30.05
CA SER A 289 -17.16 5.35 30.70
C SER A 289 -16.71 6.55 31.53
N GLU A 290 -17.02 7.76 31.09
CA GLU A 290 -17.29 8.88 31.99
C GLU A 290 -18.54 9.62 31.53
N ALA A 291 -19.45 9.80 32.48
CA ALA A 291 -20.83 10.18 32.27
C ALA A 291 -20.97 11.67 31.94
N SER A 292 -21.74 11.97 30.90
CA SER A 292 -22.50 13.22 30.81
C SER A 292 -23.92 12.90 30.36
N SER A 293 -24.85 13.19 31.27
CA SER A 293 -26.29 13.12 31.13
C SER A 293 -26.82 14.07 30.03
N GLY A 294 -27.71 13.57 29.17
CA GLY A 294 -28.54 14.42 28.31
C GLY A 294 -29.01 13.76 27.01
N GLU A 295 -30.21 13.16 27.08
CA GLU A 295 -31.18 12.89 26.01
C GLU A 295 -30.95 11.76 24.98
N GLU A 296 -31.88 10.80 25.05
CA GLU A 296 -32.20 9.69 24.13
C GLU A 296 -32.57 10.23 22.73
N ALA A 297 -32.33 9.56 21.59
CA ALA A 297 -32.60 8.17 21.28
C ALA A 297 -31.83 7.72 20.01
N SER A 298 -31.35 6.46 19.99
CA SER A 298 -31.14 5.57 18.81
C SER A 298 -29.98 4.55 18.94
N SER A 299 -29.28 4.47 20.07
CA SER A 299 -28.04 3.66 20.16
C SER A 299 -28.22 2.15 20.39
N GLU A 300 -29.40 1.68 20.82
CA GLU A 300 -29.60 0.25 21.14
C GLU A 300 -29.58 -0.68 19.91
N LYS A 301 -29.96 -0.18 18.72
CA LYS A 301 -29.98 -1.02 17.49
C LYS A 301 -28.59 -1.27 16.90
N LYS A 302 -27.63 -0.36 17.09
CA LYS A 302 -26.26 -0.51 16.55
C LYS A 302 -25.41 -1.52 17.35
N GLY A 303 -25.58 -1.57 18.68
CA GLY A 303 -24.90 -2.55 19.53
C GLY A 303 -25.35 -3.98 19.22
N LEU A 304 -26.66 -4.21 19.15
CA LEU A 304 -27.22 -5.52 18.84
C LEU A 304 -26.83 -6.00 17.44
N TYR A 305 -26.83 -5.11 16.44
CA TYR A 305 -26.40 -5.42 15.08
C TYR A 305 -24.91 -5.78 14.99
N LYS A 306 -24.05 -5.06 15.73
CA LYS A 306 -22.60 -5.37 15.83
C LYS A 306 -22.36 -6.74 16.48
N HIS A 307 -23.12 -7.07 17.54
CA HIS A 307 -23.04 -8.38 18.18
C HIS A 307 -23.58 -9.51 17.29
N LEU A 308 -24.69 -9.30 16.57
CA LEU A 308 -25.22 -10.24 15.59
C LEU A 308 -24.25 -10.49 14.43
N LEU A 309 -23.69 -9.43 13.83
CA LEU A 309 -22.70 -9.54 12.75
C LEU A 309 -21.41 -10.22 13.20
N SER A 310 -20.96 -9.96 14.44
CA SER A 310 -19.81 -10.65 15.00
C SER A 310 -20.09 -12.14 15.20
N GLY A 311 -21.29 -12.51 15.67
CA GLY A 311 -21.72 -13.89 15.81
C GLY A 311 -21.77 -14.65 14.48
N VAL A 312 -22.25 -14.01 13.42
CA VAL A 312 -22.25 -14.59 12.06
C VAL A 312 -20.81 -14.81 11.55
N SER A 313 -19.90 -13.87 11.80
CA SER A 313 -18.49 -14.03 11.40
C SER A 313 -17.80 -15.20 12.10
N TYR A 314 -18.13 -15.47 13.37
CA TYR A 314 -17.62 -16.65 14.08
C TYR A 314 -18.32 -17.97 13.68
N MET A 315 -19.56 -17.92 13.19
CA MET A 315 -20.26 -19.10 12.67
C MET A 315 -19.85 -19.47 11.25
N LEU A 316 -19.44 -18.50 10.42
CA LEU A 316 -19.12 -18.71 9.00
C LEU A 316 -18.09 -19.83 8.78
N PRO A 317 -16.95 -19.89 9.51
CA PRO A 317 -15.96 -20.95 9.34
C PRO A 317 -16.52 -22.34 9.67
N LEU A 318 -17.42 -22.45 10.66
CA LEU A 318 -18.03 -23.71 11.05
C LEU A 318 -19.03 -24.21 10.02
N VAL A 319 -19.86 -23.31 9.48
CA VAL A 319 -20.85 -23.65 8.44
C VAL A 319 -20.15 -24.05 7.13
N ILE A 320 -19.12 -23.30 6.73
CA ILE A 320 -18.32 -23.61 5.53
C ILE A 320 -17.62 -24.96 5.71
N SER A 321 -17.00 -25.21 6.87
CA SER A 321 -16.35 -26.49 7.17
C SER A 321 -17.34 -27.66 7.15
N GLY A 322 -18.54 -27.47 7.72
CA GLY A 322 -19.62 -28.47 7.67
C GLY A 322 -20.09 -28.77 6.25
N GLY A 323 -20.27 -27.74 5.41
CA GLY A 323 -20.63 -27.89 4.00
C GLY A 323 -19.58 -28.65 3.19
N ILE A 324 -18.30 -28.36 3.41
CA ILE A 324 -17.18 -29.07 2.78
C ILE A 324 -17.16 -30.55 3.21
N LEU A 325 -17.35 -30.83 4.50
CA LEU A 325 -17.40 -32.21 5.00
C LEU A 325 -18.58 -33.01 4.42
N ILE A 326 -19.75 -32.39 4.27
CA ILE A 326 -20.91 -33.01 3.63
C ILE A 326 -20.63 -33.28 2.14
N ALA A 327 -20.03 -32.32 1.43
CA ALA A 327 -19.67 -32.49 0.02
C ALA A 327 -18.66 -33.63 -0.17
N LEU A 328 -17.66 -33.73 0.71
CA LEU A 328 -16.69 -34.82 0.72
C LEU A 328 -17.34 -36.18 1.03
N ALA A 329 -18.31 -36.22 1.96
CA ALA A 329 -19.06 -37.44 2.24
C ALA A 329 -19.84 -37.93 1.01
N PHE A 330 -20.54 -37.03 0.30
CA PHE A 330 -21.23 -37.37 -0.95
C PHE A 330 -20.28 -37.79 -2.06
N LEU A 331 -19.11 -37.17 -2.16
CA LEU A 331 -18.08 -37.55 -3.13
C LEU A 331 -17.58 -38.98 -2.87
N VAL A 332 -17.29 -39.32 -1.61
CA VAL A 332 -16.85 -40.66 -1.21
C VAL A 332 -17.96 -41.69 -1.44
N ASP A 333 -19.20 -41.36 -1.10
CA ASP A 333 -20.36 -42.24 -1.33
C ASP A 333 -20.57 -42.51 -2.83
N THR A 334 -20.43 -41.48 -3.66
CA THR A 334 -20.52 -41.59 -5.13
C THR A 334 -19.39 -42.45 -5.72
N LEU A 335 -18.16 -42.30 -5.22
CA LEU A 335 -16.99 -43.07 -5.68
C LEU A 335 -17.04 -44.53 -5.22
N THR A 336 -17.54 -44.80 -4.02
CA THR A 336 -17.65 -46.15 -3.47
C THR A 336 -18.85 -46.92 -4.04
N CYS A 337 -19.98 -46.26 -4.32
CA CYS A 337 -21.10 -46.87 -5.04
C CYS A 337 -20.76 -47.24 -6.49
N LYS A 338 -19.87 -46.49 -7.16
CA LYS A 338 -19.41 -46.83 -8.52
C LYS A 338 -18.58 -48.11 -8.62
N CYS A 339 -18.10 -48.66 -7.51
CA CYS A 339 -17.37 -49.93 -7.46
C CYS A 339 -18.27 -51.14 -7.14
N ARG A 340 -19.59 -50.96 -7.05
CA ARG A 340 -20.54 -52.02 -6.63
C ARG A 340 -21.53 -52.47 -7.71
N ILE A 341 -21.28 -52.13 -8.97
CA ILE A 341 -21.96 -52.66 -10.17
C ILE A 341 -20.90 -53.35 -11.02
#